data_AF-A0A9R1P912-F1
#
_entry.id   AF-A0A9R1P912-F1
#
_cell.length_a   1.000
_cell.length_b   1.000
_cell.length_c   1.000
_cell.angle_alpha   90.00
_cell.angle_beta   90.00
_cell.angle_gamma   90.00
#
_symmetry.space_group_name_H-M   'P 1'
#
loop_
_entity.id
_entity.type
_entity.pdbx_description
1 polymer ?
#
loop_
_entity_poly.entity_id
_entity_poly.type
_entity_poly.pdbx_seq_one_letter_code
_entity_poly.pdbx_strand_id
1 'polypeptide(L)'
;MGDPEFKWVRPASEWDPMILNYTSGTTSAPKGVVHCHRGDGWFYTGDVGVMHPDGYLEIRDRSKDVIISGGENISSVEVESLLYGHPAVNEAAVVARPDEFWGETPCAFVSFKEGAAGTVTAAEVIAWSRERMPGYMVPKTVVFRAELPKTSTGKIQKYVLRNLAKEMGPTRRGVSTTTSKM
;
A
#
# COMPACT_ATOMS: atom_id res chain seq x y z
N MET A 1 35.26 -4.73 -5.56
CA MET A 1 34.93 -3.49 -6.33
C MET A 1 34.95 -3.85 -7.81
N GLY A 2 34.03 -3.29 -8.60
CA GLY A 2 33.86 -3.66 -10.02
C GLY A 2 34.99 -3.16 -10.94
N ASP A 3 35.14 -3.82 -12.08
CA ASP A 3 36.10 -3.48 -13.14
C ASP A 3 35.62 -2.21 -13.90
N PRO A 4 36.40 -1.11 -13.92
CA PRO A 4 36.06 0.11 -14.64
C PRO A 4 36.01 -0.07 -16.17
N GLU A 5 36.74 -1.05 -16.70
CA GLU A 5 36.81 -1.34 -18.13
C GLU A 5 35.75 -2.36 -18.57
N PHE A 6 34.85 -2.75 -17.66
CA PHE A 6 33.81 -3.71 -17.95
C PHE A 6 32.88 -3.19 -19.06
N LYS A 7 32.95 -3.81 -20.24
CA LYS A 7 32.07 -3.52 -21.35
C LYS A 7 30.69 -4.10 -21.07
N TRP A 8 29.80 -3.27 -20.54
CA TRP A 8 28.42 -3.65 -20.32
C TRP A 8 27.78 -4.12 -21.63
N VAL A 9 27.17 -5.32 -21.58
CA VAL A 9 26.45 -5.91 -22.71
C VAL A 9 24.96 -5.78 -22.42
N ARG A 10 24.22 -5.17 -23.35
CA ARG A 10 22.76 -5.08 -23.25
C ARG A 10 22.15 -6.46 -23.50
N PRO A 11 21.16 -6.89 -22.68
CA PRO A 11 20.38 -8.09 -22.96
C PRO A 11 19.77 -8.04 -24.38
N ALA A 12 19.87 -9.14 -25.12
CA ALA A 12 19.37 -9.28 -26.48
C ALA A 12 17.93 -9.82 -26.54
N SER A 13 17.49 -10.48 -25.48
CA SER A 13 16.23 -11.21 -25.40
C SER A 13 15.60 -11.07 -24.02
N GLU A 14 14.26 -11.07 -23.94
CA GLU A 14 13.51 -11.08 -22.67
C GLU A 14 13.78 -12.32 -21.79
N TRP A 15 14.46 -13.33 -22.34
CA TRP A 15 14.92 -14.51 -21.61
C TRP A 15 16.31 -14.34 -21.01
N ASP A 16 17.03 -13.27 -21.39
CA ASP A 16 18.36 -13.02 -20.88
C ASP A 16 18.30 -12.54 -19.41
N PRO A 17 19.06 -13.19 -18.51
CA PRO A 17 19.04 -12.87 -17.10
C PRO A 17 19.63 -11.47 -16.86
N MET A 18 18.88 -10.60 -16.20
CA MET A 18 19.36 -9.27 -15.82
C MET A 18 19.86 -9.21 -14.39
N ILE A 19 19.11 -9.82 -13.48
CA ILE A 19 19.36 -9.75 -12.04
C ILE A 19 19.15 -11.13 -11.43
N LEU A 20 20.09 -11.52 -10.58
CA LEU A 20 19.94 -12.64 -9.66
C LEU A 20 19.67 -12.09 -8.26
N ASN A 21 18.42 -12.18 -7.82
CA ASN A 21 18.04 -11.75 -6.47
C ASN A 21 18.21 -12.92 -5.51
N TYR A 22 19.08 -12.74 -4.51
CA TYR A 22 19.17 -13.65 -3.38
C TYR A 22 18.30 -13.13 -2.25
N THR A 23 17.35 -13.93 -1.80
CA THR A 23 16.65 -13.68 -0.54
C THR A 23 17.21 -14.60 0.52
N SER A 24 17.37 -14.09 1.75
CA SER A 24 17.71 -14.93 2.90
C SER A 24 16.55 -15.91 3.12
N GLY A 25 16.73 -17.14 2.65
CA GLY A 25 15.82 -18.23 2.99
C GLY A 25 15.85 -18.47 4.51
N THR A 26 14.75 -18.98 5.07
CA THR A 26 14.70 -19.45 6.46
C THR A 26 15.55 -20.69 6.71
N THR A 27 16.05 -21.31 5.64
CA THR A 27 17.12 -22.30 5.64
C THR A 27 18.39 -21.62 5.16
N SER A 28 19.55 -21.99 5.70
CA SER A 28 20.89 -21.49 5.34
C SER A 28 21.32 -21.75 3.88
N ALA A 29 20.36 -21.98 2.98
CA ALA A 29 20.47 -22.05 1.53
C ALA A 29 19.71 -20.86 0.92
N PRO A 30 20.41 -19.85 0.37
CA PRO A 30 19.76 -18.68 -0.19
C PRO A 30 18.93 -19.09 -1.42
N LYS A 31 17.66 -18.69 -1.46
CA LYS A 31 16.82 -18.89 -2.65
C LYS A 31 17.12 -17.77 -3.64
N GLY A 32 17.76 -18.14 -4.74
CA GLY A 32 18.01 -17.25 -5.88
C GLY A 32 16.83 -17.26 -6.84
N VAL A 33 16.32 -16.09 -7.21
CA VAL A 33 15.37 -15.94 -8.31
C VAL A 33 16.05 -15.12 -9.40
N VAL A 34 16.10 -15.69 -10.60
CA VAL A 34 16.55 -15.00 -11.80
C VAL A 34 15.39 -14.16 -12.34
N HIS A 35 15.63 -12.87 -12.55
CA HIS A 35 14.68 -11.98 -13.21
C HIS A 35 15.25 -11.50 -14.55
N CYS A 36 14.36 -11.43 -15.54
CA CYS A 36 14.66 -10.92 -16.88
C CYS A 36 13.87 -9.62 -17.15
N HIS A 37 14.22 -8.87 -18.19
CA HIS A 37 13.47 -7.67 -18.58
C HIS A 37 12.15 -8.02 -19.26
N ARG A 38 11.22 -7.05 -19.29
CA ARG A 38 9.97 -7.17 -20.04
C ARG A 38 10.11 -6.67 -21.48
N GLY A 39 10.90 -7.34 -22.32
CA GLY A 39 11.02 -7.05 -23.77
C GLY A 39 11.56 -5.66 -24.18
N ASP A 40 11.51 -4.67 -23.31
CA ASP A 40 11.93 -3.27 -23.48
C ASP A 40 13.30 -2.96 -22.86
N GLY A 41 13.90 -3.97 -22.23
CA GLY A 41 15.20 -3.88 -21.57
C GLY A 41 15.15 -3.38 -20.13
N TRP A 42 13.97 -3.21 -19.52
CA TRP A 42 13.83 -2.74 -18.14
C TRP A 42 13.40 -3.85 -17.16
N PHE A 43 13.98 -3.80 -15.96
CA PHE A 43 13.56 -4.60 -14.82
C PHE A 43 12.59 -3.80 -13.94
N TYR A 44 11.36 -4.28 -13.84
CA TYR A 44 10.31 -3.63 -13.06
C TYR A 44 10.33 -4.13 -11.62
N THR A 45 10.90 -3.34 -10.71
CA THR A 45 10.97 -3.65 -9.26
C THR A 45 9.58 -3.73 -8.61
N GLY A 46 8.60 -3.03 -9.21
CA GLY A 46 7.27 -2.85 -8.64
C GLY A 46 7.23 -1.86 -7.48
N ASP A 47 8.30 -1.07 -7.29
CA ASP A 47 8.36 0.07 -6.39
C ASP A 47 8.00 1.34 -7.15
N VAL A 48 7.30 2.25 -6.48
CA VAL A 48 6.93 3.57 -6.98
C VAL A 48 7.82 4.57 -6.25
N GLY A 49 8.51 5.42 -7.01
CA GLY A 49 9.39 6.43 -6.45
C GLY A 49 9.32 7.75 -7.19
N VAL A 50 9.75 8.80 -6.51
CA VAL A 50 9.88 10.16 -7.06
C VAL A 50 11.34 10.47 -7.25
N MET A 51 11.71 10.95 -8.44
CA MET A 51 13.03 11.45 -8.74
C MET A 51 13.10 12.93 -8.35
N HIS A 52 13.94 13.28 -7.39
CA HIS A 52 14.16 14.66 -6.98
C HIS A 52 15.04 15.40 -8.00
N PRO A 53 14.97 16.75 -8.08
CA PRO A 53 15.76 17.54 -9.03
C PRO A 53 17.30 17.38 -8.89
N ASP A 54 17.76 16.94 -7.72
CA ASP A 54 19.16 16.67 -7.39
C ASP A 54 19.62 15.25 -7.80
N GLY A 55 18.73 14.45 -8.39
CA GLY A 55 19.01 13.08 -8.84
C GLY A 55 18.83 12.00 -7.78
N TYR A 56 18.33 12.33 -6.57
CA TYR A 56 18.01 11.32 -5.55
C TYR A 56 16.64 10.67 -5.77
N LEU A 57 16.59 9.34 -5.67
CA LEU A 57 15.36 8.56 -5.79
C LEU A 57 14.77 8.29 -4.40
N GLU A 58 13.54 8.73 -4.18
CA GLU A 58 12.79 8.41 -2.98
C GLU A 58 11.73 7.35 -3.30
N ILE A 59 11.87 6.16 -2.69
CA ILE A 59 10.86 5.09 -2.80
C ILE A 59 9.68 5.44 -1.89
N ARG A 60 8.49 5.59 -2.48
CA ARG A 60 7.27 6.05 -1.80
C ARG A 60 6.27 4.95 -1.55
N ASP A 61 6.10 4.02 -2.50
CA ASP A 61 5.04 3.01 -2.41
C ASP A 61 5.38 1.75 -3.22
N ARG A 62 4.50 0.75 -3.16
CA ARG A 62 4.49 -0.41 -4.04
C ARG A 62 3.42 -0.21 -5.10
N SER A 63 3.72 -0.54 -6.34
CA SER A 63 2.79 -0.36 -7.47
C SER A 63 1.44 -1.08 -7.26
N LYS A 64 1.46 -2.23 -6.57
CA LYS A 64 0.26 -3.00 -6.20
C LYS A 64 -0.57 -2.40 -5.06
N ASP A 65 -0.02 -1.43 -4.35
CA ASP A 65 -0.63 -0.80 -3.17
C ASP A 65 -1.09 0.65 -3.50
N VAL A 66 -0.87 1.13 -4.74
CA VAL A 66 -1.46 2.36 -5.28
C VAL A 66 -2.96 2.16 -5.51
N ILE A 67 -3.76 3.11 -5.06
CA ILE A 67 -5.21 3.11 -5.20
C ILE A 67 -5.58 4.10 -6.31
N ILE A 68 -6.33 3.65 -7.33
CA ILE A 68 -6.73 4.52 -8.45
C ILE A 68 -8.20 4.93 -8.26
N SER A 69 -8.41 6.18 -7.84
CA SER A 69 -9.75 6.72 -7.57
C SER A 69 -10.06 7.85 -8.54
N GLY A 70 -10.96 7.62 -9.50
CA GLY A 70 -11.38 8.64 -10.47
C GLY A 70 -10.30 9.11 -11.44
N GLY A 71 -9.29 8.28 -11.68
CA GLY A 71 -8.12 8.65 -12.49
C GLY A 71 -6.97 9.27 -11.69
N GLU A 72 -7.14 9.49 -10.39
CA GLU A 72 -6.08 9.96 -9.50
C GLU A 72 -5.37 8.80 -8.80
N ASN A 73 -4.04 8.86 -8.71
CA ASN A 73 -3.22 7.90 -7.97
C ASN A 73 -3.10 8.32 -6.51
N ILE A 74 -3.55 7.46 -5.60
CA ILE A 74 -3.50 7.69 -4.16
C ILE A 74 -2.53 6.68 -3.53
N SER A 75 -1.54 7.20 -2.80
CA SER A 75 -0.63 6.35 -2.02
C SER A 75 -1.34 5.85 -0.77
N SER A 76 -1.36 4.52 -0.57
CA SER A 76 -1.90 3.94 0.66
C SER A 76 -1.06 4.34 1.88
N VAL A 77 0.26 4.45 1.71
CA VAL A 77 1.21 4.81 2.77
C VAL A 77 1.02 6.25 3.25
N GLU A 78 0.70 7.17 2.34
CA GLU A 78 0.44 8.57 2.71
C GLU A 78 -0.82 8.70 3.57
N VAL A 79 -1.90 8.02 3.19
CA VAL A 79 -3.15 7.97 3.96
C VAL A 79 -2.91 7.28 5.32
N GLU A 80 -2.14 6.19 5.34
CA GLU A 80 -1.75 5.51 6.58
C GLU A 80 -0.96 6.43 7.52
N SER A 81 0.06 7.11 6.99
CA SER A 81 0.92 8.03 7.75
C SER A 81 0.12 9.15 8.38
N LEU A 82 -0.86 9.68 7.65
CA LEU A 82 -1.83 10.62 8.19
C LEU A 82 -2.60 9.95 9.33
N LEU A 83 -3.25 8.81 9.13
CA LEU A 83 -4.04 8.15 10.17
C LEU A 83 -3.25 7.81 11.44
N TYR A 84 -1.96 7.47 11.34
CA TYR A 84 -1.07 7.28 12.50
C TYR A 84 -0.91 8.54 13.37
N GLY A 85 -1.09 9.73 12.80
CA GLY A 85 -1.09 11.00 13.54
C GLY A 85 -2.34 11.23 14.39
N HIS A 86 -3.40 10.42 14.22
CA HIS A 86 -4.64 10.58 14.98
C HIS A 86 -4.46 10.05 16.42
N PRO A 87 -4.82 10.82 17.48
CA PRO A 87 -4.53 10.46 18.88
C PRO A 87 -5.03 9.08 19.30
N ALA A 88 -6.22 8.68 18.83
CA ALA A 88 -6.85 7.40 19.14
C ALA A 88 -6.32 6.18 18.35
N VAL A 89 -5.60 6.39 17.25
CA VAL A 89 -5.18 5.32 16.33
C VAL A 89 -3.91 4.65 16.83
N ASN A 90 -3.92 3.32 16.95
CA ASN A 90 -2.72 2.52 17.23
C ASN A 90 -2.09 2.03 15.93
N GLU A 91 -2.88 1.40 15.06
CA GLU A 91 -2.43 0.94 13.75
C GLU A 91 -3.45 1.30 12.68
N ALA A 92 -2.93 1.63 11.50
CA ALA A 92 -3.73 1.91 10.32
C ALA A 92 -3.16 1.17 9.12
N ALA A 93 -4.06 0.61 8.32
CA ALA A 93 -3.74 0.04 7.01
C ALA A 93 -4.82 0.41 6.01
N VAL A 94 -4.40 0.91 4.85
CA VAL A 94 -5.27 1.43 3.80
C VAL A 94 -5.13 0.56 2.56
N VAL A 95 -6.26 0.19 1.98
CA VAL A 95 -6.34 -0.63 0.78
C VAL A 95 -7.40 -0.11 -0.17
N ALA A 96 -7.30 -0.46 -1.45
CA ALA A 96 -8.35 -0.20 -2.43
C ALA A 96 -9.61 -1.00 -2.10
N ARG A 97 -10.75 -0.31 -2.06
CA ARG A 97 -12.08 -0.92 -2.09
C ARG A 97 -12.77 -0.54 -3.41
N PRO A 98 -13.42 -1.48 -4.12
CA PRO A 98 -14.17 -1.15 -5.32
C PRO A 98 -15.22 -0.05 -5.07
N ASP A 99 -15.48 0.80 -6.06
CA ASP A 99 -16.50 1.86 -6.03
C ASP A 99 -17.19 1.94 -7.39
N GLU A 100 -18.53 2.09 -7.40
CA GLU A 100 -19.31 2.08 -8.65
C GLU A 100 -19.03 3.28 -9.57
N PHE A 101 -18.52 4.39 -9.04
CA PHE A 101 -18.29 5.62 -9.80
C PHE A 101 -16.80 5.95 -9.95
N TRP A 102 -16.02 5.70 -8.92
CA TRP A 102 -14.61 6.09 -8.86
C TRP A 102 -13.66 4.94 -9.26
N GLY A 103 -14.20 3.76 -9.54
CA GLY A 103 -13.43 2.54 -9.81
C GLY A 103 -12.97 1.91 -8.50
N GLU A 104 -12.07 2.59 -7.79
CA GLU A 104 -11.63 2.23 -6.45
C GLU A 104 -11.64 3.46 -5.53
N THR A 105 -11.75 3.23 -4.22
CA THR A 105 -11.63 4.27 -3.21
C THR A 105 -10.82 3.78 -2.02
N PRO A 106 -10.14 4.68 -1.28
CA PRO A 106 -9.39 4.27 -0.11
C PRO A 106 -10.31 3.76 1.00
N CYS A 107 -9.98 2.57 1.52
CA CYS A 107 -10.62 1.94 2.65
C CYS A 107 -9.59 1.76 3.76
N ALA A 108 -9.81 2.42 4.89
CA ALA A 108 -8.94 2.38 6.04
C ALA A 108 -9.41 1.33 7.05
N PHE A 109 -8.53 0.41 7.42
CA PHE A 109 -8.69 -0.46 8.57
C PHE A 109 -7.87 0.11 9.72
N VAL A 110 -8.51 0.29 10.87
CA VAL A 110 -7.93 1.01 12.00
C VAL A 110 -8.09 0.17 13.27
N SER A 111 -7.02 0.05 14.05
CA SER A 111 -7.04 -0.41 15.44
C SER A 111 -6.78 0.75 16.39
N PHE A 112 -7.33 0.67 17.59
CA PHE A 112 -7.24 1.73 18.59
C PHE A 112 -6.13 1.49 19.60
N LYS A 113 -5.63 2.58 20.20
CA LYS A 113 -4.81 2.48 21.41
C LYS A 113 -5.66 1.93 22.56
N GLU A 114 -5.02 1.33 23.55
CA GLU A 114 -5.71 0.87 24.75
C GLU A 114 -6.55 2.00 25.37
N GLY A 115 -7.82 1.71 25.66
CA GLY A 115 -8.78 2.68 26.23
C GLY A 115 -9.36 3.69 25.23
N ALA A 116 -8.91 3.73 23.97
CA ALA A 116 -9.47 4.62 22.95
C ALA A 116 -10.60 3.97 22.13
N ALA A 117 -10.81 2.65 22.25
CA ALA A 117 -11.91 1.98 21.57
C ALA A 117 -13.28 2.53 22.00
N GLY A 118 -14.12 2.88 21.03
CA GLY A 118 -15.45 3.47 21.28
C GLY A 118 -15.46 4.96 21.58
N THR A 119 -14.29 5.62 21.66
CA THR A 119 -14.19 7.08 21.85
C THR A 119 -14.28 7.88 20.56
N VAL A 120 -14.10 7.22 19.41
CA VAL A 120 -14.04 7.85 18.08
C VAL A 120 -14.84 7.04 17.08
N THR A 121 -15.59 7.74 16.25
CA THR A 121 -16.43 7.20 15.18
C THR A 121 -15.73 7.24 13.82
N ALA A 122 -16.19 6.42 12.88
CA ALA A 122 -15.67 6.42 11.51
C ALA A 122 -15.81 7.80 10.84
N ALA A 123 -16.91 8.51 11.11
CA ALA A 123 -17.14 9.86 10.57
C ALA A 123 -16.12 10.88 11.08
N GLU A 124 -15.73 10.81 12.35
CA GLU A 124 -14.71 11.69 12.94
C GLU A 124 -13.33 11.42 12.34
N VAL A 125 -12.96 10.15 12.12
CA VAL A 125 -11.70 9.81 11.42
C VAL A 125 -11.68 10.36 10.00
N ILE A 126 -12.80 10.24 9.28
CA ILE A 126 -12.95 10.80 7.92
C ILE A 126 -12.87 12.33 7.95
N ALA A 127 -13.54 12.98 8.91
CA ALA A 127 -13.49 14.44 9.07
C ALA A 127 -12.07 14.93 9.38
N TRP A 128 -11.39 14.26 10.32
CA TRP A 128 -10.00 14.54 10.66
C TRP A 128 -9.05 14.42 9.46
N SER A 129 -9.30 13.44 8.60
CA SER A 129 -8.57 13.25 7.35
C SER A 129 -8.86 14.38 6.35
N ARG A 130 -10.13 14.78 6.16
CA ARG A 130 -10.53 15.87 5.25
C ARG A 130 -9.89 17.22 5.58
N GLU A 131 -9.63 17.48 6.85
CA GLU A 131 -8.96 18.72 7.28
C GLU A 131 -7.47 18.77 6.91
N ARG A 132 -6.85 17.60 6.66
CA ARG A 132 -5.38 17.45 6.55
C ARG A 132 -4.90 16.92 5.21
N MET A 133 -5.82 16.50 4.34
CA MET A 133 -5.49 16.01 3.00
C MET A 133 -6.55 16.36 1.96
N PRO A 134 -6.19 16.39 0.66
CA PRO A 134 -7.15 16.59 -0.42
C PRO A 134 -8.31 15.60 -0.38
N GLY A 135 -9.52 16.08 -0.68
CA GLY A 135 -10.75 15.29 -0.53
C GLY A 135 -10.80 13.98 -1.33
N TYR A 136 -10.05 13.87 -2.43
CA TYR A 136 -9.97 12.64 -3.23
C TYR A 136 -9.15 11.53 -2.54
N MET A 137 -8.21 11.88 -1.66
CA MET A 137 -7.36 10.94 -0.92
C MET A 137 -8.02 10.42 0.36
N VAL A 138 -9.05 11.10 0.83
CA VAL A 138 -9.74 10.79 2.08
C VAL A 138 -10.38 9.40 2.00
N PRO A 139 -10.17 8.53 3.00
CA PRO A 139 -10.88 7.26 3.08
C PRO A 139 -12.39 7.45 3.02
N LYS A 140 -13.04 6.76 2.08
CA LYS A 140 -14.51 6.75 2.02
C LYS A 140 -15.12 5.72 2.97
N THR A 141 -14.32 4.74 3.35
CA THR A 141 -14.70 3.69 4.29
C THR A 141 -13.64 3.63 5.39
N VAL A 142 -14.08 3.61 6.65
CA VAL A 142 -13.23 3.34 7.81
C VAL A 142 -13.84 2.16 8.55
N VAL A 143 -13.04 1.13 8.75
CA VAL A 143 -13.43 -0.12 9.44
C VAL A 143 -12.57 -0.28 10.68
N PHE A 144 -13.22 -0.36 11.83
CA PHE A 144 -12.53 -0.59 13.09
C PHE A 144 -12.35 -2.09 13.35
N ARG A 145 -11.18 -2.45 13.89
CA ARG A 145 -10.89 -3.79 14.36
C ARG A 145 -10.14 -3.73 15.68
N ALA A 146 -10.36 -4.73 16.53
CA ALA A 146 -9.57 -4.89 17.75
C ALA A 146 -8.08 -5.03 17.43
N GLU A 147 -7.75 -5.83 16.41
CA GLU A 147 -6.39 -5.97 15.89
C GLU A 147 -6.40 -6.16 14.36
N LEU A 148 -5.36 -5.64 13.70
CA LEU A 148 -5.11 -5.87 12.28
C LEU A 148 -4.39 -7.21 12.06
N PRO A 149 -4.68 -7.95 10.97
CA PRO A 149 -4.04 -9.22 10.69
C PRO A 149 -2.54 -9.02 10.47
N LYS A 150 -1.70 -9.73 11.21
CA LYS A 150 -0.23 -9.62 11.18
C LYS A 150 0.44 -10.96 10.89
N THR A 151 1.66 -10.89 10.36
CA THR A 151 2.58 -12.03 10.33
C THR A 151 3.15 -12.32 11.71
N SER A 152 3.81 -13.47 11.86
CA SER A 152 4.60 -13.80 13.07
C SER A 152 5.71 -12.80 13.39
N THR A 153 6.09 -11.96 12.42
CA THR A 153 7.06 -10.86 12.57
C THR A 153 6.43 -9.49 12.84
N GLY A 154 5.12 -9.43 13.06
CA GLY A 154 4.39 -8.20 13.37
C GLY A 154 4.03 -7.33 12.16
N LYS A 155 4.29 -7.77 10.91
CA LYS A 155 3.94 -7.00 9.71
C LYS A 155 2.48 -7.17 9.35
N ILE A 156 1.78 -6.07 9.07
CA ILE A 156 0.37 -6.11 8.64
C ILE A 156 0.23 -6.84 7.30
N GLN A 157 -0.72 -7.77 7.22
CA GLN A 157 -1.04 -8.54 6.03
C GLN A 157 -2.07 -7.81 5.16
N LYS A 158 -1.64 -6.78 4.41
CA LYS A 158 -2.52 -5.98 3.52
C LYS A 158 -3.31 -6.82 2.50
N TYR A 159 -2.84 -8.01 2.13
CA TYR A 159 -3.58 -8.88 1.21
C TYR A 159 -4.90 -9.41 1.83
N VAL A 160 -4.91 -9.70 3.14
CA VAL A 160 -6.12 -10.12 3.87
C VAL A 160 -7.11 -8.97 3.90
N LEU A 161 -6.63 -7.76 4.20
CA LEU A 161 -7.43 -6.54 4.21
C LEU A 161 -8.02 -6.21 2.84
N ARG A 162 -7.27 -6.43 1.75
CA ARG A 162 -7.78 -6.31 0.38
C ARG A 162 -8.92 -7.29 0.09
N ASN A 163 -8.79 -8.54 0.52
CA ASN A 163 -9.85 -9.53 0.32
C ASN A 163 -11.11 -9.12 1.09
N LEU A 164 -10.95 -8.69 2.35
CA LEU A 164 -12.06 -8.16 3.16
C LEU A 164 -12.71 -6.94 2.49
N ALA A 165 -11.92 -6.00 1.97
CA ALA A 165 -12.45 -4.83 1.25
C ALA A 165 -13.23 -5.22 -0.02
N LYS A 166 -12.82 -6.27 -0.74
CA LYS A 166 -13.55 -6.82 -1.89
C LYS A 166 -14.86 -7.48 -1.46
N GLU A 167 -14.84 -8.25 -0.38
CA GLU A 167 -16.03 -8.92 0.19
C GLU A 167 -17.08 -7.92 0.68
N MET A 168 -16.67 -6.73 1.14
CA MET A 168 -17.58 -5.63 1.48
C MET A 168 -18.34 -5.06 0.27
N GLY A 169 -17.99 -5.47 -0.95
CA GLY A 169 -18.60 -5.00 -2.18
C GLY A 169 -18.30 -3.54 -2.51
N PRO A 170 -18.75 -3.07 -3.69
CA PRO A 170 -18.48 -1.72 -4.13
C PRO A 170 -19.22 -0.68 -3.28
N THR A 171 -18.55 0.44 -3.00
CA THR A 171 -19.22 1.60 -2.40
C THR A 171 -20.20 2.23 -3.39
N ARG A 172 -21.41 2.53 -2.90
CA ARG A 172 -22.45 3.26 -3.64
C ARG A 172 -22.54 4.69 -3.14
N ARG A 173 -22.89 5.62 -4.02
CA ARG A 173 -22.98 7.05 -3.69
C ARG A 173 -23.93 7.26 -2.50
N GLY A 174 -23.45 7.86 -1.40
CA GLY A 174 -24.28 8.37 -0.31
C GLY A 174 -24.31 7.58 1.01
N VAL A 175 -23.57 6.48 1.16
CA VAL A 175 -23.55 5.73 2.44
C VAL A 175 -22.13 5.58 2.97
N SER A 176 -21.75 6.46 3.90
CA SER A 176 -20.70 6.17 4.88
C SER A 176 -21.13 4.93 5.65
N THR A 177 -20.71 3.74 5.20
CA THR A 177 -21.13 2.49 5.82
C THR A 177 -20.33 2.30 7.10
N THR A 178 -20.88 2.78 8.22
CA THR A 178 -20.38 2.49 9.56
C THR A 178 -20.74 1.05 9.89
N THR A 179 -19.93 0.08 9.48
CA THR A 179 -20.10 -1.29 9.95
C THR A 179 -19.49 -1.40 11.34
N SER A 180 -20.29 -1.06 12.35
CA SER A 180 -20.05 -1.52 13.72
C SER A 180 -20.44 -3.00 13.78
N LYS A 181 -19.48 -3.89 14.08
CA LYS A 181 -19.80 -5.21 14.62
C LYS A 181 -18.92 -5.49 15.83
N MET A 182 -19.65 -5.76 16.91
CA MET A 182 -19.32 -6.45 18.17
C MET A 182 -18.18 -7.45 18.07
#